data_AF-A0A974S4P7-F1
#
_entry.id   AF-A0A974S4P7-F1
#
_cell.length_a   1.000
_cell.length_b   1.000
_cell.length_c   1.000
_cell.angle_alpha   90.00
_cell.angle_beta   90.00
_cell.angle_gamma   90.00
#
_symmetry.space_group_name_H-M   'P 1'
#
loop_
_entity.id
_entity.type
_entity.pdbx_description
1 polymer ?
#
loop_
_entity_poly.entity_id
_entity_poly.type
_entity_poly.pdbx_seq_one_letter_code
_entity_poly.pdbx_strand_id
1 'polypeptide(L)'
;MNGWLILIALTAAVGAALWRFGRFPQGSVELLAAALLLAVGGYAWQGSPGLTGRPPPPRADTLRPASDFAMLRDALFGGATEDERTLAAADALQTRGQDLEAIQMLRSALAGRSDSVELWVGLGNALVVHGDGMVTPAAALAFGRAAQLSPRHPAPPFFLGLAYAKSGQLAQARTLWARLLAQTPMDAPWRADVALRLRAIDDALSGRPM
;
A
#
# COMPACT_ATOMS: atom_id res chain seq x y z
N MET A 1 -14.36 19.42 -24.61
CA MET A 1 -15.49 20.29 -25.03
C MET A 1 -16.64 20.09 -24.04
N ASN A 2 -17.22 21.19 -23.53
CA ASN A 2 -18.62 21.31 -23.08
C ASN A 2 -19.03 21.06 -21.61
N GLY A 3 -18.10 21.06 -20.63
CA GLY A 3 -18.50 21.04 -19.20
C GLY A 3 -19.41 22.20 -18.79
N TRP A 4 -19.17 23.39 -19.35
CA TRP A 4 -20.01 24.57 -19.16
C TRP A 4 -21.42 24.42 -19.75
N LEU A 5 -21.56 23.73 -20.89
CA LEU A 5 -22.88 23.51 -21.50
C LEU A 5 -23.73 22.56 -20.65
N ILE A 6 -23.11 21.53 -20.07
CA ILE A 6 -23.80 20.60 -19.17
C ILE A 6 -24.27 21.33 -17.91
N LEU A 7 -23.40 22.18 -17.34
CA LEU A 7 -23.74 22.97 -16.15
C LEU A 7 -24.92 23.91 -16.44
N ILE A 8 -24.85 24.68 -17.54
CA ILE A 8 -25.92 25.61 -17.94
C ILE A 8 -27.23 24.87 -18.21
N ALA A 9 -27.17 23.72 -18.92
CA ALA A 9 -28.35 22.92 -19.21
C ALA A 9 -29.00 22.37 -17.94
N LEU A 10 -28.20 21.90 -16.98
CA LEU A 10 -28.70 21.36 -15.71
C LEU A 10 -29.33 22.46 -14.85
N THR A 11 -28.68 23.63 -14.75
CA THR A 11 -29.21 24.78 -14.01
C THR A 11 -30.51 25.29 -14.62
N ALA A 12 -30.59 25.38 -15.94
CA ALA A 12 -31.81 25.77 -16.65
C ALA A 12 -32.95 24.75 -16.46
N ALA A 13 -32.64 23.45 -16.52
CA ALA A 13 -33.63 22.38 -16.31
C ALA A 13 -34.18 22.39 -14.87
N VAL A 14 -33.31 22.55 -13.87
CA VAL A 14 -33.72 22.65 -12.46
C VAL A 14 -34.55 23.91 -12.23
N GLY A 15 -34.14 25.06 -12.77
CA GLY A 15 -34.91 26.30 -12.68
C GLY A 15 -36.31 26.19 -13.31
N ALA A 16 -36.40 25.57 -14.49
CA ALA A 16 -37.68 25.34 -15.17
C ALA A 16 -38.59 24.37 -14.41
N ALA A 17 -38.04 23.29 -13.83
CA ALA A 17 -38.79 22.35 -13.02
C ALA A 17 -39.35 23.02 -11.74
N LEU A 18 -38.54 23.84 -11.08
CA LEU A 18 -38.96 24.59 -9.90
C LEU A 18 -40.03 25.64 -10.23
N TRP A 19 -39.92 26.33 -11.36
CA TRP A 19 -40.93 27.29 -11.81
C TRP A 19 -42.26 26.60 -12.20
N ARG A 20 -42.19 25.42 -12.83
CA ARG A 20 -43.35 24.67 -13.30
C ARG A 20 -44.10 23.94 -12.19
N PHE A 21 -43.40 23.45 -11.16
CA PHE A 21 -43.97 22.59 -10.11
C PHE A 21 -43.92 23.19 -8.69
N GLY A 22 -43.09 24.21 -8.46
CA GLY A 22 -42.91 24.85 -7.16
C GLY A 22 -43.88 26.02 -6.95
N ARG A 23 -44.99 25.77 -6.26
CA ARG A 23 -45.86 26.84 -5.71
C ARG A 23 -45.26 27.42 -4.42
N PHE A 24 -44.05 27.95 -4.49
CA PHE A 24 -43.36 28.49 -3.33
C PHE A 24 -43.63 30.00 -3.15
N PRO A 25 -43.75 30.51 -1.91
CA PRO A 25 -43.82 31.94 -1.65
C PRO A 25 -42.52 32.62 -2.12
N GLN A 26 -42.62 33.88 -2.58
CA GLN A 26 -41.52 34.63 -3.24
C GLN A 26 -40.18 34.56 -2.49
N GLY A 27 -40.19 34.67 -1.15
CA GLY A 27 -38.96 34.63 -0.35
C GLY A 27 -38.20 33.30 -0.39
N SER A 28 -38.88 32.16 -0.57
CA SER A 28 -38.22 30.85 -0.70
C SER A 28 -37.48 30.71 -2.03
N VAL A 29 -38.03 31.31 -3.10
CA VAL A 29 -37.43 31.30 -4.44
C VAL A 29 -36.16 32.15 -4.47
N GLU A 30 -36.17 33.30 -3.79
CA GLU A 30 -35.01 34.17 -3.67
C GLU A 30 -33.84 33.51 -2.92
N LEU A 31 -34.13 32.82 -1.80
CA LEU A 31 -33.11 32.08 -1.06
C LEU A 31 -32.51 30.93 -1.87
N LEU A 32 -33.34 30.20 -2.62
CA LEU A 32 -32.87 29.12 -3.49
C LEU A 32 -32.01 29.66 -4.65
N ALA A 33 -32.43 30.77 -5.26
CA ALA A 33 -31.67 31.43 -6.31
C ALA A 33 -30.32 31.93 -5.79
N ALA A 34 -30.28 32.56 -4.61
CA ALA A 34 -29.06 32.98 -3.96
C ALA A 34 -28.13 31.80 -3.67
N ALA A 35 -28.65 30.68 -3.16
CA ALA A 35 -27.88 29.48 -2.88
C ALA A 35 -27.28 28.86 -4.16
N LEU A 36 -28.05 28.81 -5.25
CA LEU A 36 -27.58 28.31 -6.56
C LEU A 36 -26.50 29.23 -7.14
N LEU A 37 -26.67 30.55 -7.07
CA LEU A 37 -25.66 31.50 -7.53
C LEU A 37 -24.37 31.41 -6.72
N LEU A 38 -24.47 31.23 -5.40
CA LEU A 38 -23.31 30.97 -4.53
C LEU A 38 -22.60 29.66 -4.89
N ALA A 39 -23.35 28.59 -5.13
CA ALA A 39 -22.78 27.30 -5.52
C ALA A 39 -22.06 27.38 -6.88
N VAL A 40 -22.68 28.04 -7.86
CA VAL A 40 -22.09 28.25 -9.20
C VAL A 40 -20.87 29.17 -9.11
N GLY A 41 -20.94 30.26 -8.34
CA GLY A 41 -19.81 31.16 -8.12
C GLY A 41 -18.64 30.50 -7.41
N GLY A 42 -18.91 29.69 -6.39
CA GLY A 42 -17.91 28.89 -5.69
C GLY A 42 -17.26 27.84 -6.59
N TYR A 43 -18.06 27.14 -7.40
CA TYR A 43 -17.55 26.19 -8.39
C TYR A 43 -16.75 26.87 -9.51
N ALA A 44 -17.15 28.07 -9.95
CA ALA A 44 -16.39 28.84 -10.94
C ALA A 44 -15.04 29.32 -10.37
N TRP A 45 -14.98 29.60 -9.07
CA TRP A 45 -13.75 30.07 -8.40
C TRP A 45 -12.76 28.93 -8.08
N GLN A 46 -13.25 27.74 -7.70
CA GLN A 46 -12.39 26.61 -7.28
C GLN A 46 -12.36 25.44 -8.28
N GLY A 47 -13.31 25.38 -9.21
CA GLY A 47 -13.43 24.29 -10.16
C GLY A 47 -12.46 24.42 -11.33
N SER A 48 -11.93 23.29 -11.79
CA SER A 48 -11.10 23.22 -13.00
C SER A 48 -11.76 22.30 -14.04
N PRO A 49 -12.91 22.69 -14.62
CA PRO A 49 -13.71 21.84 -15.52
C PRO A 49 -13.01 21.54 -16.85
N GLY A 50 -11.89 22.22 -17.13
CA GLY A 50 -11.06 22.01 -18.33
C GLY A 50 -9.98 20.94 -18.17
N LEU A 51 -9.80 20.36 -16.99
CA LEU A 51 -8.84 19.27 -16.81
C LEU A 51 -9.26 18.08 -17.67
N THR A 52 -8.39 17.72 -18.61
CA THR A 52 -8.55 16.50 -19.38
C THR A 52 -8.61 15.31 -18.42
N GLY A 53 -9.63 14.46 -18.59
CA GLY A 53 -9.69 13.19 -17.88
C GLY A 53 -8.37 12.46 -18.06
N ARG A 54 -7.75 12.03 -16.96
CA ARG A 54 -6.50 11.27 -16.97
C ARG A 54 -6.90 9.80 -16.86
N PRO A 55 -7.15 9.09 -17.99
CA PRO A 55 -7.39 7.66 -17.90
C PRO A 55 -6.19 7.02 -17.18
N PRO A 56 -6.41 6.01 -16.33
CA PRO A 56 -5.31 5.26 -15.75
C PRO A 56 -4.36 4.84 -16.88
N PRO A 57 -3.03 4.96 -16.72
CA PRO A 57 -2.10 4.51 -17.74
C PRO A 57 -2.45 3.06 -18.14
N PRO A 58 -2.32 2.70 -19.43
CA PRO A 58 -2.51 1.33 -19.88
C PRO A 58 -1.73 0.39 -18.97
N ARG A 59 -2.40 -0.67 -18.52
CA ARG A 59 -1.81 -1.70 -17.67
C ARG A 59 -0.52 -2.15 -18.35
N ALA A 60 0.63 -2.03 -17.68
CA ALA A 60 1.89 -2.42 -18.27
C ALA A 60 1.85 -3.92 -18.55
N ASP A 61 1.82 -4.32 -19.82
CA ASP A 61 1.81 -5.72 -20.24
C ASP A 61 3.11 -6.46 -19.88
N THR A 62 4.12 -5.74 -19.40
CA THR A 62 5.34 -6.31 -18.83
C THR A 62 5.14 -6.66 -17.37
N LEU A 63 5.07 -7.95 -17.08
CA LEU A 63 5.13 -8.45 -15.70
C LEU A 63 6.40 -7.90 -15.02
N ARG A 64 6.22 -7.28 -13.86
CA ARG A 64 7.32 -6.98 -12.95
C ARG A 64 7.95 -8.29 -12.46
N PRO A 65 9.27 -8.34 -12.26
CA PRO A 65 9.91 -9.51 -11.66
C PRO A 65 9.30 -9.77 -10.27
N ALA A 66 9.27 -11.05 -9.89
CA ALA A 66 8.86 -11.43 -8.54
C ALA A 66 9.74 -10.72 -7.50
N SER A 67 9.12 -10.32 -6.38
CA SER A 67 9.85 -9.65 -5.32
C SER A 67 10.75 -10.66 -4.58
N ASP A 68 11.96 -10.25 -4.20
CA ASP A 68 12.84 -11.09 -3.35
C ASP A 68 12.14 -11.51 -2.04
N PHE A 69 11.14 -10.73 -1.60
CA PHE A 69 10.32 -11.02 -0.44
C PHE A 69 9.55 -12.34 -0.59
N ALA A 70 8.94 -12.56 -1.76
CA ALA A 70 8.18 -13.79 -2.05
C ALA A 70 9.11 -15.01 -2.02
N MET A 71 10.27 -14.92 -2.66
CA MET A 71 11.23 -16.03 -2.73
C MET A 71 11.79 -16.42 -1.36
N LEU A 72 12.06 -15.46 -0.48
CA LEU A 72 12.65 -15.72 0.84
C LEU A 72 11.63 -16.20 1.87
N ARG A 73 10.32 -16.05 1.60
CA ARG A 73 9.24 -16.38 2.55
C ARG A 73 9.11 -17.87 2.78
N ASP A 74 9.17 -18.65 1.70
CA ASP A 74 9.09 -20.12 1.75
C ASP A 74 10.17 -20.72 2.68
N ALA A 75 11.39 -20.17 2.65
CA ALA A 75 12.49 -20.63 3.49
C ALA A 75 12.30 -20.37 5.00
N LEU A 76 11.46 -19.40 5.38
CA LEU A 76 11.29 -18.97 6.78
C LEU A 76 9.98 -19.41 7.42
N PHE A 77 8.94 -19.65 6.62
CA PHE A 77 7.65 -20.15 7.12
C PHE A 77 7.43 -21.62 6.82
N GLY A 78 7.96 -22.10 5.69
CA GLY A 78 7.86 -23.49 5.25
C GLY A 78 6.45 -23.90 4.82
N GLY A 79 6.36 -24.53 3.65
CA GLY A 79 5.23 -25.38 3.27
C GLY A 79 4.02 -24.68 2.64
N ALA A 80 3.19 -25.49 2.00
CA ALA A 80 2.00 -25.04 1.26
C ALA A 80 0.80 -24.83 2.22
N THR A 81 0.87 -23.80 3.04
CA THR A 81 -0.24 -23.39 3.92
C THR A 81 -1.35 -22.69 3.12
N GLU A 82 -2.52 -22.49 3.73
CA GLU A 82 -3.56 -21.63 3.14
C GLU A 82 -3.12 -20.16 3.06
N ASP A 83 -2.30 -19.72 4.02
CA ASP A 83 -1.72 -18.39 4.02
C ASP A 83 -0.73 -18.24 2.87
N GLU A 84 0.14 -19.23 2.63
CA GLU A 84 1.07 -19.20 1.50
C GLU A 84 0.34 -19.18 0.15
N ARG A 85 -0.78 -19.91 -0.01
CA ARG A 85 -1.61 -19.80 -1.23
C ARG A 85 -2.18 -18.40 -1.42
N THR A 86 -2.60 -17.76 -0.33
CA THR A 86 -3.11 -16.38 -0.35
C THR A 86 -1.99 -15.40 -0.71
N LEU A 87 -0.81 -15.63 -0.17
CA LEU A 87 0.36 -14.79 -0.39
C LEU A 87 0.90 -14.93 -1.81
N ALA A 88 0.97 -16.15 -2.35
CA ALA A 88 1.33 -16.38 -3.75
C ALA A 88 0.36 -15.68 -4.72
N ALA A 89 -0.94 -15.65 -4.39
CA ALA A 89 -1.93 -14.89 -5.16
C ALA A 89 -1.69 -13.37 -5.06
N ALA A 90 -1.36 -12.86 -3.87
CA ALA A 90 -0.98 -11.46 -3.69
C ALA A 90 0.30 -11.11 -4.46
N ASP A 91 1.33 -11.96 -4.40
CA ASP A 91 2.58 -11.79 -5.14
C ASP A 91 2.34 -11.76 -6.66
N ALA A 92 1.45 -12.63 -7.16
CA ALA A 92 1.04 -12.60 -8.57
C ALA A 92 0.37 -11.28 -8.97
N LEU A 93 -0.46 -10.68 -8.11
CA LEU A 93 -1.00 -9.34 -8.33
C LEU A 93 0.12 -8.29 -8.38
N GLN A 94 1.13 -8.40 -7.52
CA GLN A 94 2.28 -7.49 -7.55
C GLN A 94 3.09 -7.62 -8.84
N THR A 95 3.33 -8.84 -9.35
CA THR A 95 3.98 -9.00 -10.66
C THR A 95 3.20 -8.32 -11.79
N ARG A 96 1.88 -8.15 -11.65
CA ARG A 96 1.02 -7.44 -12.63
C ARG A 96 0.90 -5.93 -12.40
N GLY A 97 1.62 -5.36 -11.44
CA GLY A 97 1.49 -3.94 -11.09
C GLY A 97 0.32 -3.62 -10.16
N GLN A 98 -0.42 -4.62 -9.67
CA GLN A 98 -1.67 -4.44 -8.93
C GLN A 98 -1.42 -4.42 -7.41
N ASP A 99 -0.54 -3.54 -6.94
CA ASP A 99 -0.11 -3.50 -5.53
C ASP A 99 -1.25 -3.23 -4.54
N LEU A 100 -2.16 -2.31 -4.89
CA LEU A 100 -3.32 -2.02 -4.05
C LEU A 100 -4.26 -3.22 -3.94
N GLU A 101 -4.46 -3.96 -5.04
CA GLU A 101 -5.29 -5.18 -5.02
C GLU A 101 -4.64 -6.26 -4.14
N ALA A 102 -3.31 -6.43 -4.21
CA ALA A 102 -2.56 -7.33 -3.36
C ALA A 102 -2.72 -6.97 -1.87
N ILE A 103 -2.57 -5.69 -1.52
CA ILE A 103 -2.75 -5.20 -0.15
C ILE A 103 -4.17 -5.45 0.35
N GLN A 104 -5.19 -5.17 -0.46
CA GLN A 104 -6.59 -5.40 -0.05
C GLN A 104 -6.91 -6.88 0.11
N MET A 105 -6.38 -7.75 -0.76
CA MET A 105 -6.51 -9.20 -0.62
C MET A 105 -5.95 -9.68 0.72
N LEU A 106 -4.73 -9.26 1.07
CA LEU A 106 -4.10 -9.63 2.33
C LEU A 106 -4.85 -9.09 3.55
N ARG A 107 -5.35 -7.85 3.49
CA ARG A 107 -6.20 -7.28 4.56
C ARG A 107 -7.50 -8.07 4.74
N SER A 108 -8.12 -8.51 3.64
CA SER A 108 -9.31 -9.35 3.69
C SER A 108 -9.02 -10.71 4.31
N ALA A 109 -7.89 -11.33 3.97
CA ALA A 109 -7.48 -12.60 4.58
C ALA A 109 -7.23 -12.45 6.09
N LEU A 110 -6.57 -11.37 6.50
CA LEU A 110 -6.34 -11.02 7.91
C LEU A 110 -7.64 -10.74 8.69
N ALA A 111 -8.74 -10.37 8.02
CA ALA A 111 -10.03 -10.23 8.69
C ALA A 111 -10.57 -11.57 9.22
N GLY A 112 -10.26 -12.68 8.54
CA GLY A 112 -10.59 -14.04 8.98
C GLY A 112 -9.48 -14.72 9.79
N ARG A 113 -8.21 -14.35 9.56
CA ARG A 113 -7.01 -14.97 10.16
C ARG A 113 -6.10 -13.93 10.79
N SER A 114 -6.63 -13.21 11.78
CA SER A 114 -5.97 -12.03 12.37
C SER A 114 -4.71 -12.32 13.18
N ASP A 115 -4.47 -13.60 13.52
CA ASP A 115 -3.34 -14.14 14.27
C ASP A 115 -2.25 -14.75 13.37
N SER A 116 -2.44 -14.74 12.05
CA SER A 116 -1.44 -15.25 11.11
C SER A 116 -0.22 -14.33 11.02
N VAL A 117 0.90 -14.77 11.60
CA VAL A 117 2.22 -14.11 11.50
C VAL A 117 2.65 -13.98 10.04
N GLU A 118 2.38 -15.01 9.24
CA GLU A 118 2.77 -15.10 7.83
C GLU A 118 2.05 -14.05 6.98
N LEU A 119 0.72 -13.90 7.16
CA LEU A 119 -0.06 -12.88 6.47
C LEU A 119 0.33 -11.46 6.89
N TRP A 120 0.65 -11.23 8.18
CA TRP A 120 1.12 -9.91 8.62
C TRP A 120 2.49 -9.55 8.04
N VAL A 121 3.41 -10.50 7.94
CA VAL A 121 4.70 -10.31 7.24
C VAL A 121 4.47 -10.06 5.76
N GLY A 122 3.60 -10.84 5.12
CA GLY A 122 3.22 -10.65 3.72
C GLY A 122 2.62 -9.28 3.44
N LEU A 123 1.74 -8.79 4.32
CA LEU A 123 1.18 -7.43 4.22
C LEU A 123 2.28 -6.38 4.34
N GLY A 124 3.23 -6.55 5.27
CA GLY A 124 4.39 -5.68 5.39
C GLY A 124 5.22 -5.64 4.10
N ASN A 125 5.51 -6.80 3.52
CA ASN A 125 6.24 -6.92 2.25
C ASN A 125 5.48 -6.25 1.09
N ALA A 126 4.18 -6.49 0.97
CA ALA A 126 3.35 -5.88 -0.07
C ALA A 126 3.32 -4.35 0.05
N LEU A 127 3.25 -3.82 1.27
CA LEU A 127 3.30 -2.38 1.54
C LEU A 127 4.67 -1.77 1.23
N VAL A 128 5.77 -2.51 1.43
CA VAL A 128 7.11 -2.07 1.03
C VAL A 128 7.23 -2.00 -0.49
N VAL A 129 6.75 -3.03 -1.20
CA VAL A 129 6.73 -3.02 -2.68
C VAL A 129 5.87 -1.88 -3.21
N HIS A 130 4.71 -1.64 -2.62
CA HIS A 130 3.85 -0.50 -2.99
C HIS A 130 4.50 0.87 -2.70
N GLY A 131 5.33 0.95 -1.66
CA GLY A 131 6.09 2.15 -1.28
C GLY A 131 7.45 2.25 -1.98
N ASP A 132 7.62 1.63 -3.15
CA ASP A 132 8.87 1.64 -3.94
C ASP A 132 10.11 1.21 -3.14
N GLY A 133 9.94 0.19 -2.28
CA GLY A 133 11.01 -0.35 -1.44
C GLY A 133 11.19 0.37 -0.09
N MET A 134 10.46 1.45 0.16
CA MET A 134 10.54 2.20 1.42
C MET A 134 9.68 1.56 2.51
N VAL A 135 10.21 1.53 3.74
CA VAL A 135 9.45 1.13 4.93
C VAL A 135 8.54 2.27 5.36
N THR A 136 7.28 2.23 4.93
CA THR A 136 6.25 3.20 5.36
C THR A 136 5.77 2.90 6.79
N PRO A 137 5.11 3.85 7.48
CA PRO A 137 4.51 3.59 8.80
C PRO A 137 3.54 2.40 8.79
N ALA A 138 2.79 2.21 7.69
CA ALA A 138 1.89 1.07 7.54
C ALA A 138 2.65 -0.26 7.45
N ALA A 139 3.75 -0.30 6.68
CA ALA A 139 4.61 -1.48 6.59
C ALA A 139 5.23 -1.81 7.96
N ALA A 140 5.78 -0.81 8.65
CA ALA A 140 6.35 -0.96 9.98
C ALA A 140 5.33 -1.50 11.00
N LEU A 141 4.07 -1.01 10.93
CA LEU A 141 2.98 -1.50 11.77
C LEU A 141 2.64 -2.97 11.47
N ALA A 142 2.59 -3.36 10.20
CA ALA A 142 2.33 -4.76 9.81
C ALA A 142 3.42 -5.71 10.32
N PHE A 143 4.70 -5.38 10.11
CA PHE A 143 5.81 -6.16 10.67
C PHE A 143 5.80 -6.17 12.20
N GLY A 144 5.49 -5.02 12.83
CA GLY A 144 5.36 -4.90 14.27
C GLY A 144 4.25 -5.81 14.83
N ARG A 145 3.12 -5.92 14.13
CA ARG A 145 2.03 -6.82 14.50
C ARG A 145 2.46 -8.29 14.39
N ALA A 146 3.14 -8.66 13.31
CA ALA A 146 3.70 -10.00 13.17
C ALA A 146 4.69 -10.36 14.30
N ALA A 147 5.57 -9.41 14.66
CA ALA A 147 6.53 -9.58 15.75
C ALA A 147 5.86 -9.68 17.13
N GLN A 148 4.74 -9.00 17.36
CA GLN A 148 3.96 -9.14 18.59
C GLN A 148 3.29 -10.52 18.70
N LEU A 149 2.77 -11.04 17.58
CA LEU A 149 2.11 -12.34 17.55
C LEU A 149 3.09 -13.50 17.76
N SER A 150 4.31 -13.39 17.22
CA SER A 150 5.36 -14.38 17.47
C SER A 150 6.73 -13.73 17.68
N PRO A 151 7.05 -13.34 18.93
CA PRO A 151 8.29 -12.62 19.26
C PRO A 151 9.58 -13.40 18.99
N ARG A 152 9.50 -14.73 18.89
CA ARG A 152 10.64 -15.61 18.61
C ARG A 152 10.73 -16.02 17.15
N HIS A 153 9.74 -15.67 16.33
CA HIS A 153 9.76 -16.04 14.91
C HIS A 153 10.82 -15.20 14.18
N PRO A 154 11.67 -15.82 13.33
CA PRO A 154 12.72 -15.09 12.63
C PRO A 154 12.18 -14.16 11.53
N ALA A 155 11.04 -14.50 10.92
CA ALA A 155 10.57 -13.82 9.72
C ALA A 155 10.27 -12.32 9.89
N PRO A 156 9.51 -11.83 10.90
CA PRO A 156 9.23 -10.40 11.01
C PRO A 156 10.49 -9.51 11.08
N PRO A 157 11.48 -9.77 11.96
CA PRO A 157 12.71 -8.98 11.96
C PRO A 157 13.60 -9.27 10.75
N PHE A 158 13.54 -10.46 10.14
CA PHE A 158 14.28 -10.73 8.91
C PHE A 158 13.80 -9.83 7.77
N PHE A 159 12.50 -9.82 7.49
CA PHE A 159 11.91 -9.11 6.36
C PHE A 159 11.90 -7.59 6.53
N LEU A 160 11.66 -7.09 7.74
CA LEU A 160 11.81 -5.66 8.03
C LEU A 160 13.26 -5.20 7.82
N GLY A 161 14.24 -6.03 8.20
CA GLY A 161 15.66 -5.74 7.99
C GLY A 161 16.02 -5.73 6.50
N LEU A 162 15.46 -6.66 5.73
CA LEU A 162 15.61 -6.70 4.27
C LEU A 162 15.04 -5.45 3.61
N ALA A 163 13.86 -5.00 4.05
CA ALA A 163 13.25 -3.77 3.54
C ALA A 163 14.09 -2.53 3.87
N TYR A 164 14.65 -2.44 5.08
CA TYR A 164 15.59 -1.37 5.44
C TYR A 164 16.87 -1.42 4.59
N ALA A 165 17.44 -2.62 4.38
CA ALA A 165 18.64 -2.76 3.56
C ALA A 165 18.40 -2.29 2.12
N LYS A 166 17.27 -2.69 1.52
CA LYS A 166 16.87 -2.29 0.17
C LYS A 166 16.62 -0.80 0.01
N SER A 167 16.14 -0.13 1.06
CA SER A 167 15.91 1.31 1.08
C SER A 167 17.14 2.13 1.50
N GLY A 168 18.32 1.51 1.57
CA GLY A 168 19.57 2.17 1.95
C GLY A 168 19.71 2.50 3.45
N GLN A 169 18.76 2.06 4.27
CA GLN A 169 18.70 2.26 5.72
C GLN A 169 19.54 1.18 6.43
N LEU A 170 20.83 1.13 6.07
CA LEU A 170 21.75 0.07 6.45
C LEU A 170 21.95 -0.03 7.98
N ALA A 171 21.97 1.10 8.69
CA ALA A 171 22.12 1.11 10.15
C ALA A 171 20.92 0.45 10.87
N GLN A 172 19.70 0.71 10.38
CA GLN A 172 18.48 0.08 10.88
C GLN A 172 18.49 -1.43 10.60
N ALA A 173 18.81 -1.81 9.36
CA ALA A 173 18.92 -3.21 8.96
C ALA A 173 19.95 -3.98 9.80
N ARG A 174 21.14 -3.41 9.97
CA ARG A 174 22.22 -3.94 10.82
C ARG A 174 21.74 -4.22 12.24
N THR A 175 21.10 -3.22 12.86
CA THR A 175 20.62 -3.32 14.24
C THR A 175 19.63 -4.47 14.41
N LEU A 176 18.72 -4.60 13.45
CA LEU A 176 17.66 -5.60 13.47
C LEU A 176 18.21 -7.01 13.25
N TRP A 177 19.09 -7.20 12.26
CA TRP A 177 19.69 -8.49 11.95
C TRP A 177 20.74 -8.93 12.98
N ALA A 178 21.50 -8.01 13.58
CA ALA A 178 22.39 -8.33 14.69
C ALA A 178 21.60 -8.87 15.90
N ARG A 179 20.47 -8.24 16.22
CA ARG A 179 19.56 -8.71 17.28
C ARG A 179 18.95 -10.07 16.95
N LEU A 180 18.48 -10.26 15.71
CA LEU A 180 17.95 -11.53 15.25
C LEU A 180 19.00 -12.64 15.38
N LEU A 181 20.22 -12.40 14.92
CA LEU A 181 21.31 -13.38 14.96
C LEU A 181 21.72 -13.75 16.39
N ALA A 182 21.70 -12.78 17.31
CA ALA A 182 22.00 -13.02 18.73
C ALA A 182 20.98 -13.96 19.41
N GLN A 183 19.73 -13.97 18.93
CA GLN A 183 18.64 -14.79 19.48
C GLN A 183 18.42 -16.10 18.72
N THR A 184 19.09 -16.27 17.57
CA THR A 184 18.91 -17.42 16.69
C THR A 184 19.77 -18.61 17.16
N PRO A 185 19.22 -19.82 17.33
CA PRO A 185 19.99 -21.03 17.62
C PRO A 185 21.10 -21.31 16.59
N MET A 186 22.20 -21.95 16.98
CA MET A 186 23.36 -22.15 16.09
C MET A 186 23.07 -23.06 14.89
N ASP A 187 22.13 -23.97 15.03
CA ASP A 187 21.68 -24.96 14.05
C ASP A 187 20.53 -24.47 13.15
N ALA A 188 20.04 -23.25 13.37
CA ALA A 188 18.93 -22.70 12.59
C ALA A 188 19.32 -22.53 11.10
N PRO A 189 18.55 -23.08 10.14
CA PRO A 189 18.90 -23.07 8.72
C PRO A 189 19.11 -21.67 8.13
N TRP A 190 18.34 -20.68 8.59
CA TRP A 190 18.42 -19.28 8.13
C TRP A 190 19.56 -18.48 8.77
N ARG A 191 20.23 -18.99 9.81
CA ARG A 191 21.26 -18.27 10.57
C ARG A 191 22.41 -17.82 9.68
N ALA A 192 22.87 -18.71 8.80
CA ALA A 192 24.01 -18.45 7.92
C ALA A 192 23.70 -17.30 6.94
N ASP A 193 22.49 -17.26 6.39
CA ASP A 193 22.07 -16.19 5.47
C ASP A 193 22.00 -14.83 6.18
N VAL A 194 21.43 -14.78 7.39
CA VAL A 194 21.42 -13.55 8.20
C VAL A 194 22.84 -13.06 8.51
N ALA A 195 23.75 -13.98 8.88
CA ALA A 195 25.13 -13.64 9.18
C ALA A 195 25.92 -13.16 7.95
N LEU A 196 25.61 -13.70 6.76
CA LEU A 196 26.21 -13.25 5.50
C LEU A 196 25.75 -11.83 5.16
N ARG A 197 24.44 -11.59 5.23
CA ARG A 197 23.84 -10.27 4.95
C ARG A 197 24.29 -9.20 5.94
N LEU A 198 24.42 -9.56 7.22
CA LEU A 198 24.93 -8.64 8.24
C LEU A 198 26.37 -8.24 7.96
N ARG A 199 27.24 -9.18 7.57
CA ARG A 199 28.62 -8.89 7.17
C ARG A 199 28.67 -7.97 5.96
N ALA A 200 27.86 -8.23 4.94
CA ALA A 200 27.76 -7.37 3.77
C ALA A 200 27.37 -5.92 4.13
N ILE A 201 26.46 -5.74 5.10
CA ILE A 201 26.12 -4.42 5.61
C ILE A 201 27.28 -3.78 6.40
N ASP A 202 27.98 -4.56 7.24
CA ASP A 202 29.13 -4.08 8.00
C ASP A 202 30.27 -3.60 7.08
N ASP A 203 30.54 -4.32 6.00
CA ASP A 203 31.53 -3.95 4.99
C ASP A 203 31.13 -2.67 4.26
N ALA A 204 29.87 -2.57 3.83
CA ALA A 204 29.32 -1.37 3.20
C ALA A 204 29.38 -0.14 4.12
N LEU A 205 29.10 -0.29 5.42
CA LEU A 205 29.17 0.80 6.40
C LEU A 205 30.62 1.19 6.77
N SER A 206 31.57 0.25 6.68
CA SER A 206 32.98 0.52 6.95
C SER A 206 33.76 1.04 5.73
N GLY A 207 33.11 1.14 4.57
CA GLY A 207 33.74 1.59 3.33
C GLY A 207 34.70 0.56 2.73
N ARG A 208 34.63 -0.70 3.14
CA ARG A 208 35.40 -1.80 2.53
C ARG A 208 34.65 -2.29 1.28
N PRO A 209 35.31 -2.39 0.10
CA PRO A 209 34.67 -2.97 -1.07
C PRO A 209 34.38 -4.46 -0.83
N MET A 210 33.26 -4.94 -1.39
CA MET A 210 32.84 -6.35 -1.39
C MET A 210 33.72 -7.22 -2.28
#